data_AF-A0A0D2CFP4-F1
#
_entry.id   AF-A0A0D2CFP4-F1
#
_cell.length_a   1.000
_cell.length_b   1.000
_cell.length_c   1.000
_cell.angle_alpha   90.00
_cell.angle_beta   90.00
_cell.angle_gamma   90.00
#
_symmetry.space_group_name_H-M   'P 1'
#
loop_
_entity.id
_entity.type
_entity.pdbx_description
1 polymer ?
#
loop_
_entity_poly.entity_id
_entity_poly.type
_entity_poly.pdbx_seq_one_letter_code
_entity_poly.pdbx_strand_id
1 'polypeptide(L)'
;MSVAHTPTSRSSNLGSSTKLKVHIYIDNSNIYIQGAKTYQPGSNQDPVSDPAWRYVVSLLRNVLCRESGLDPTVGLDVDTFVYGSVPPPHDIWLAMEQQDVKVFKFDRSPVTGKEKQVRSEFIIVTGDGDLLPAVEKISEKGFRVHIWSWSSSFSSVYTSKYNESGPEGNIKLHCLDKFKDEFGYKKVRHSDKPCRYGKYCFENVNCEFSHSQEDKTFFAETGGCKPLRKDKECRFGESCKRKDKCPFYHNESERICLTCDQAGQGHGDVGSPEWQRAHGSS
;
A
#
# COMPACT_ATOMS: atom_id res chain seq x y z
N MET A 1 20.43 71.20 -21.62
CA MET A 1 20.16 70.58 -20.30
C MET A 1 18.74 70.04 -20.34
N SER A 2 18.59 68.77 -20.73
CA SER A 2 17.28 68.12 -20.89
C SER A 2 16.88 67.44 -19.59
N VAL A 3 15.69 67.78 -19.09
CA VAL A 3 15.08 67.17 -17.90
C VAL A 3 14.32 65.93 -18.36
N ALA A 4 14.78 64.75 -17.94
CA ALA A 4 14.14 63.48 -18.22
C ALA A 4 12.97 63.26 -17.26
N HIS A 5 11.76 63.09 -17.81
CA HIS A 5 10.60 62.62 -17.06
C HIS A 5 10.72 61.12 -16.78
N THR A 6 10.75 60.75 -15.50
CA THR A 6 10.70 59.38 -15.03
C THR A 6 9.27 58.84 -15.15
N PRO A 7 9.03 57.66 -15.77
CA PRO A 7 7.72 57.03 -15.74
C PRO A 7 7.55 56.32 -14.40
N THR A 8 6.55 56.74 -13.63
CA THR A 8 6.07 56.05 -12.43
C THR A 8 5.55 54.67 -12.82
N SER A 9 6.19 53.62 -12.32
CA SER A 9 5.78 52.24 -12.53
C SER A 9 4.39 52.01 -11.93
N ARG A 10 3.45 51.61 -12.78
CA ARG A 10 2.16 51.05 -12.36
C ARG A 10 2.43 49.81 -11.54
N SER A 11 2.07 49.87 -10.26
CA SER A 11 1.92 48.71 -9.39
C SER A 11 0.91 47.75 -10.03
N SER A 12 1.40 46.67 -10.62
CA SER A 12 0.57 45.58 -11.11
C SER A 12 -0.05 44.86 -9.91
N ASN A 13 -1.39 44.81 -9.92
CA ASN A 13 -2.18 44.01 -9.00
C ASN A 13 -1.64 42.59 -8.92
N LEU A 14 -1.28 42.16 -7.72
CA LEU A 14 -0.91 40.79 -7.38
C LEU A 14 -2.16 39.92 -7.51
N GLY A 15 -2.39 39.40 -8.72
CA GLY A 15 -3.49 38.48 -9.01
C GLY A 15 -3.37 37.24 -8.13
N SER A 16 -4.47 36.91 -7.45
CA SER A 16 -4.69 35.63 -6.75
C SER A 16 -4.04 34.48 -7.50
N SER A 17 -2.93 33.93 -6.98
CA SER A 17 -2.26 32.75 -7.54
C SER A 17 -3.30 31.63 -7.69
N THR A 18 -3.70 31.34 -8.93
CA THR A 18 -4.67 30.28 -9.20
C THR A 18 -3.99 28.94 -8.96
N LYS A 19 -4.24 28.36 -7.78
CA LYS A 19 -3.83 27.01 -7.40
C LYS A 19 -4.16 26.03 -8.53
N LEU A 20 -3.17 25.29 -9.02
CA LEU A 20 -3.38 24.27 -10.06
C LEU A 20 -4.00 23.03 -9.40
N LYS A 21 -5.17 22.61 -9.87
CA LYS A 21 -5.84 21.40 -9.39
C LYS A 21 -5.34 20.19 -10.19
N VAL A 22 -4.95 19.12 -9.50
CA VAL A 22 -4.52 17.87 -10.13
C VAL A 22 -5.43 16.76 -9.62
N HIS A 23 -5.97 15.96 -10.53
CA HIS A 23 -6.76 14.79 -10.19
C HIS A 23 -6.03 13.53 -10.65
N ILE A 24 -5.68 12.66 -9.71
CA ILE A 24 -5.00 11.39 -9.97
C ILE A 24 -6.00 10.25 -9.79
N TYR A 25 -6.19 9.45 -10.84
CA TYR A 25 -7.05 8.25 -10.83
C TYR A 25 -6.16 7.02 -11.00
N ILE A 26 -6.16 6.13 -10.01
CA ILE A 26 -5.30 4.95 -9.97
C ILE A 26 -6.14 3.70 -10.11
N ASP A 27 -5.90 2.91 -11.15
CA ASP A 27 -6.38 1.52 -11.23
C ASP A 27 -5.44 0.62 -10.42
N ASN A 28 -5.85 0.31 -9.19
CA ASN A 28 -5.12 -0.51 -8.24
C ASN A 28 -4.86 -1.91 -8.79
N SER A 29 -5.83 -2.52 -9.49
CA SER A 29 -5.62 -3.85 -10.10
C SER A 29 -4.51 -3.80 -11.13
N ASN A 30 -4.48 -2.77 -11.98
CA ASN A 30 -3.41 -2.60 -12.95
C ASN A 30 -2.06 -2.35 -12.27
N ILE A 31 -1.99 -1.52 -11.23
CA ILE A 31 -0.73 -1.28 -10.50
C ILE A 31 -0.24 -2.54 -9.78
N TYR A 32 -1.12 -3.17 -9.00
CA TYR A 32 -0.78 -4.28 -8.12
C TYR A 32 -0.42 -5.54 -8.90
N ILE A 33 -1.30 -5.98 -9.81
CA ILE A 33 -1.11 -7.24 -10.55
C ILE A 33 0.09 -7.15 -11.49
N GLN A 34 0.25 -6.03 -12.19
CA GLN A 34 1.31 -5.88 -13.17
C GLN A 34 2.63 -5.46 -12.53
N GLY A 35 2.60 -4.66 -11.46
CA GLY A 35 3.78 -4.36 -10.65
C GLY A 35 4.38 -5.62 -10.03
N ALA A 36 3.53 -6.53 -9.52
CA ALA A 36 3.94 -7.84 -9.06
C ALA A 36 4.66 -8.66 -10.15
N LYS A 37 4.10 -8.75 -11.36
CA LYS A 37 4.71 -9.45 -12.50
C LYS A 37 6.06 -8.83 -12.90
N THR A 38 6.14 -7.49 -12.95
CA THR A 38 7.37 -6.76 -13.30
C THR A 38 8.51 -7.01 -12.31
N TYR A 39 8.20 -7.29 -11.05
CA TYR A 39 9.19 -7.56 -9.99
C TYR A 39 9.62 -9.04 -9.86
N GLN A 40 8.87 -9.97 -10.45
CA GLN A 40 9.19 -11.40 -10.48
C GLN A 40 9.02 -11.97 -11.90
N PRO A 41 9.85 -11.54 -12.87
CA PRO A 41 9.79 -12.10 -14.21
C PRO A 41 10.11 -13.60 -14.17
N GLY A 42 9.17 -14.45 -14.58
CA GLY A 42 9.37 -15.90 -14.74
C GLY A 42 8.88 -16.80 -13.60
N SER A 43 8.19 -16.28 -12.57
CA SER A 43 7.50 -17.17 -11.62
C SER A 43 6.25 -17.76 -12.28
N ASN A 44 6.17 -19.08 -12.43
CA ASN A 44 4.94 -19.79 -12.83
C ASN A 44 3.82 -19.72 -11.77
N GLN A 45 4.07 -19.03 -10.64
CA GLN A 45 3.06 -18.76 -9.63
C GLN A 45 2.16 -17.63 -10.10
N ASP A 46 0.85 -17.83 -9.95
CA ASP A 46 -0.14 -16.79 -10.17
C ASP A 46 0.24 -15.57 -9.31
N PRO A 47 0.47 -14.38 -9.89
CA PRO A 47 0.80 -13.17 -9.13
C PRO A 47 -0.28 -12.78 -8.12
N VAL A 48 -1.49 -13.35 -8.20
CA VAL A 48 -2.56 -13.21 -7.20
C VAL A 48 -2.28 -14.04 -5.94
N SER A 49 -1.51 -15.12 -6.03
CA SER A 49 -1.34 -16.11 -4.96
C SER A 49 -0.43 -15.69 -3.80
N ASP A 50 0.46 -14.71 -4.01
CA ASP A 50 1.03 -13.79 -3.00
C ASP A 50 2.21 -13.05 -3.65
N PRO A 51 2.02 -11.84 -4.18
CA PRO A 51 3.15 -11.05 -4.62
C PRO A 51 3.68 -10.34 -3.39
N ALA A 52 4.88 -10.69 -2.91
CA ALA A 52 5.54 -9.94 -1.83
C ALA A 52 5.71 -8.44 -2.17
N TRP A 53 5.53 -8.07 -3.45
CA TRP A 53 5.54 -6.70 -3.89
C TRP A 53 4.32 -5.91 -3.39
N ARG A 54 4.59 -4.74 -2.83
CA ARG A 54 3.62 -3.74 -2.36
C ARG A 54 4.08 -2.39 -2.86
N TYR A 55 3.20 -1.39 -2.79
CA TYR A 55 3.55 -0.02 -3.12
C TYR A 55 2.94 0.98 -2.14
N VAL A 56 3.54 2.16 -2.08
CA VAL A 56 3.09 3.26 -1.22
C VAL A 56 2.46 4.34 -2.10
N VAL A 57 1.16 4.59 -1.92
CA VAL A 57 0.38 5.53 -2.77
C VAL A 57 0.97 6.95 -2.75
N SER A 58 1.42 7.43 -1.60
CA SER A 58 2.01 8.77 -1.48
C SER A 58 3.33 8.91 -2.26
N LEU A 59 4.18 7.89 -2.25
CA LEU A 59 5.41 7.86 -3.05
C LEU A 59 5.09 7.76 -4.54
N LEU A 60 4.11 6.93 -4.92
CA LEU A 60 3.63 6.86 -6.29
C LEU A 60 3.11 8.23 -6.76
N ARG A 61 2.26 8.90 -5.98
CA ARG A 61 1.78 10.26 -6.26
C ARG A 61 2.93 11.24 -6.49
N ASN A 62 3.99 11.18 -5.69
CA ASN A 62 5.15 12.06 -5.85
C ASN A 62 5.84 11.84 -7.19
N VAL A 63 6.07 10.58 -7.58
CA VAL A 63 6.62 10.21 -8.90
C VAL A 63 5.70 10.73 -10.01
N LEU A 64 4.41 10.43 -9.93
CA LEU A 64 3.44 10.82 -10.95
C LEU A 64 3.42 12.33 -11.19
N CYS A 65 3.38 13.15 -10.13
CA CYS A 65 3.39 14.60 -10.28
C CYS A 65 4.73 15.11 -10.84
N ARG A 66 5.85 14.68 -10.25
CA ARG A 66 7.20 15.15 -10.61
C ARG A 66 7.50 14.87 -12.09
N GLU A 67 7.30 13.64 -12.51
CA GLU A 67 7.62 13.19 -13.87
C GLU A 67 6.58 13.65 -14.90
N SER A 68 5.38 14.06 -14.44
CA SER A 68 4.41 14.77 -15.29
C SER A 68 4.74 16.25 -15.47
N GLY A 69 5.82 16.77 -14.88
CA GLY A 69 6.18 18.18 -14.93
C GLY A 69 5.28 19.08 -14.08
N LEU A 70 4.60 18.50 -13.09
CA LEU A 70 3.75 19.22 -12.15
C LEU A 70 4.61 19.60 -10.94
N ASP A 71 5.13 20.82 -10.96
CA ASP A 71 6.03 21.34 -9.93
C ASP A 71 5.24 21.70 -8.64
N PRO A 72 5.58 21.11 -7.47
CA PRO A 72 4.94 21.42 -6.20
C PRO A 72 5.09 22.89 -5.75
N THR A 73 6.06 23.64 -6.29
CA THR A 73 6.25 25.07 -5.99
C THR A 73 5.13 25.96 -6.57
N VAL A 74 4.33 25.45 -7.50
CA VAL A 74 3.22 26.17 -8.16
C VAL A 74 1.94 26.21 -7.30
N GLY A 75 1.99 25.70 -6.06
CA GLY A 75 0.82 25.57 -5.21
C GLY A 75 -0.14 24.56 -5.82
N LEU A 76 0.24 23.27 -5.79
CA LEU A 76 -0.60 22.19 -6.30
C LEU A 76 -1.70 21.84 -5.30
N ASP A 77 -2.91 21.64 -5.81
CA ASP A 77 -4.02 21.01 -5.08
C ASP A 77 -4.26 19.64 -5.68
N VAL A 78 -3.78 18.57 -5.05
CA VAL A 78 -3.82 17.24 -5.65
C VAL A 78 -4.84 16.36 -4.94
N ASP A 79 -5.84 15.91 -5.69
CA ASP A 79 -6.75 14.84 -5.28
C ASP A 79 -6.22 13.51 -5.84
N THR A 80 -6.26 12.45 -5.03
CA THR A 80 -5.85 11.11 -5.45
C THR A 80 -6.96 10.12 -5.14
N PHE A 81 -7.37 9.38 -6.17
CA PHE A 81 -8.46 8.43 -6.14
C PHE A 81 -7.92 7.07 -6.57
N VAL A 82 -8.17 6.03 -5.78
CA VAL A 82 -7.74 4.66 -6.06
C VAL A 82 -8.98 3.81 -6.29
N TYR A 83 -9.00 3.07 -7.39
CA TYR A 83 -10.11 2.23 -7.84
C TYR A 83 -9.61 0.81 -8.14
N GLY A 84 -10.44 -0.20 -7.99
CA GLY A 84 -10.09 -1.58 -8.35
C GLY A 84 -10.87 -2.60 -7.53
N SER A 85 -10.67 -3.87 -7.85
CA SER A 85 -11.20 -4.98 -7.04
C SER A 85 -10.51 -5.06 -5.68
N VAL A 86 -11.21 -5.58 -4.68
CA VAL A 86 -10.68 -5.77 -3.32
C VAL A 86 -9.49 -6.76 -3.40
N PRO A 87 -8.25 -6.35 -3.08
CA PRO A 87 -7.14 -7.29 -2.99
C PRO A 87 -7.26 -8.12 -1.70
N PRO A 88 -6.86 -9.40 -1.70
CA PRO A 88 -6.76 -10.20 -0.48
C PRO A 88 -5.44 -9.90 0.27
N PRO A 89 -5.37 -9.88 1.61
CA PRO A 89 -6.35 -9.51 2.63
C PRO A 89 -6.15 -8.07 3.17
N HIS A 90 -7.27 -7.38 3.44
CA HIS A 90 -7.59 -6.23 4.33
C HIS A 90 -6.56 -5.11 4.73
N ASP A 91 -5.24 -5.24 4.62
CA ASP A 91 -4.29 -4.22 5.13
C ASP A 91 -4.15 -2.98 4.23
N ILE A 92 -4.24 -3.16 2.91
CA ILE A 92 -3.95 -2.10 1.93
C ILE A 92 -5.00 -0.99 1.94
N TRP A 93 -6.30 -1.34 2.01
CA TRP A 93 -7.37 -0.34 1.98
C TRP A 93 -7.42 0.51 3.25
N LEU A 94 -7.21 -0.09 4.43
CA LEU A 94 -7.12 0.63 5.70
C LEU A 94 -5.95 1.64 5.70
N ALA A 95 -4.82 1.28 5.11
CA ALA A 95 -3.70 2.21 4.94
C ALA A 95 -3.97 3.32 3.91
N MET A 96 -4.76 3.04 2.87
CA MET A 96 -5.17 4.02 1.85
C MET A 96 -6.24 4.98 2.36
N GLU A 97 -7.21 4.52 3.16
CA GLU A 97 -8.25 5.35 3.78
C GLU A 97 -7.67 6.32 4.82
N GLN A 98 -6.57 5.96 5.49
CA GLN A 98 -5.84 6.83 6.42
C GLN A 98 -5.08 7.99 5.73
N GLN A 99 -5.03 8.05 4.39
CA GLN A 99 -4.28 9.04 3.61
C GLN A 99 -5.17 10.14 2.96
N ASP A 100 -6.33 10.45 3.55
CA ASP A 100 -7.23 11.58 3.20
C ASP A 100 -7.79 11.53 1.76
N VAL A 101 -8.47 10.42 1.42
CA VAL A 101 -9.25 10.30 0.17
C VAL A 101 -10.62 10.96 0.38
N LYS A 102 -10.88 12.08 -0.31
CA LYS A 102 -12.13 12.86 -0.18
C LYS A 102 -12.99 12.79 -1.45
N VAL A 103 -14.29 12.60 -1.24
CA VAL A 103 -15.33 12.82 -2.25
C VAL A 103 -15.82 14.26 -2.11
N PHE A 104 -15.67 15.08 -3.15
CA PHE A 104 -16.15 16.47 -3.16
C PHE A 104 -17.33 16.67 -4.10
N LYS A 105 -18.30 17.47 -3.63
CA LYS A 105 -19.32 18.13 -4.43
C LYS A 105 -18.95 19.62 -4.48
N PHE A 106 -18.84 20.20 -5.67
CA PHE A 106 -18.45 21.61 -5.83
C PHE A 106 -19.68 22.53 -5.76
N ASP A 107 -19.59 23.56 -4.92
CA ASP A 107 -20.57 24.65 -4.88
C ASP A 107 -20.33 25.67 -6.01
N ARG A 108 -21.43 26.24 -6.53
CA ARG A 108 -21.40 27.23 -7.62
C ARG A 108 -20.96 28.61 -7.14
N SER A 109 -20.34 29.40 -8.02
CA SER A 109 -20.06 30.82 -7.76
C SER A 109 -21.35 31.60 -7.47
N PRO A 110 -21.47 32.31 -6.33
CA PRO A 110 -22.67 33.09 -5.99
C PRO A 110 -22.92 34.29 -6.93
N VAL A 111 -21.87 34.74 -7.64
CA VAL A 111 -21.89 36.02 -8.39
C VAL A 111 -22.15 35.79 -9.89
N THR A 112 -21.68 34.68 -10.44
CA THR A 112 -21.74 34.43 -11.90
C THR A 112 -22.61 33.24 -12.27
N GLY A 113 -22.99 32.38 -11.32
CA GLY A 113 -23.70 31.13 -11.57
C GLY A 113 -22.89 30.10 -12.40
N LYS A 114 -21.68 30.45 -12.83
CA LYS A 114 -20.75 29.60 -13.59
C LYS A 114 -19.78 28.93 -12.62
N GLU A 115 -19.39 27.69 -12.92
CA GLU A 115 -18.29 27.03 -12.21
C GLU A 115 -17.04 27.90 -12.26
N LYS A 116 -16.34 28.03 -11.13
CA LYS A 116 -15.02 28.67 -11.09
C LYS A 116 -14.08 27.79 -11.91
N GLN A 117 -13.60 28.31 -13.05
CA GLN A 117 -12.68 27.59 -13.92
C GLN A 117 -11.31 27.55 -13.25
N VAL A 118 -11.06 26.50 -12.46
CA VAL A 118 -9.74 26.20 -11.92
C VAL A 118 -8.95 25.52 -13.03
N ARG A 119 -7.67 25.90 -13.20
CA ARG A 119 -6.79 25.18 -14.11
C ARG A 119 -6.62 23.77 -13.54
N SER A 120 -6.99 22.75 -14.33
CA SER A 120 -6.98 21.35 -13.89
C SER A 120 -6.13 20.48 -14.80
N GLU A 121 -5.45 19.49 -14.22
CA GLU A 121 -4.71 18.45 -14.93
C GLU A 121 -5.07 17.07 -14.39
N PHE A 122 -5.04 16.08 -15.28
CA PHE A 122 -5.49 14.73 -14.99
C PHE A 122 -4.32 13.76 -15.13
N ILE A 123 -4.14 12.91 -14.12
CA ILE A 123 -3.24 11.77 -14.19
C ILE A 123 -4.10 10.51 -14.09
N ILE A 124 -3.98 9.60 -15.05
CA ILE A 124 -4.72 8.35 -15.10
C ILE A 124 -3.71 7.22 -15.14
N VAL A 125 -3.69 6.41 -14.08
CA VAL A 125 -2.76 5.29 -13.94
C VAL A 125 -3.50 4.02 -14.33
N THR A 126 -3.36 3.62 -15.59
CA THR A 126 -4.06 2.47 -16.19
C THR A 126 -3.31 1.95 -17.40
N GLY A 127 -3.38 0.63 -17.63
CA GLY A 127 -3.01 -0.02 -18.88
C GLY A 127 -4.21 -0.34 -19.77
N ASP A 128 -5.42 -0.23 -19.22
CA ASP A 128 -6.64 -0.69 -19.86
C ASP A 128 -7.14 0.30 -20.91
N GLY A 129 -7.44 -0.22 -22.10
CA GLY A 129 -8.00 0.54 -23.21
C GLY A 129 -9.43 1.03 -22.94
N ASP A 130 -10.14 0.43 -22.00
CA ASP A 130 -11.54 0.79 -21.70
C ASP A 130 -11.69 2.22 -21.15
N LEU A 131 -10.61 2.80 -20.61
CA LEU A 131 -10.59 4.19 -20.14
C LEU A 131 -10.30 5.21 -21.25
N LEU A 132 -9.99 4.76 -22.47
CA LEU A 132 -9.66 5.64 -23.59
C LEU A 132 -10.79 6.63 -23.94
N PRO A 133 -12.08 6.24 -24.00
CA PRO A 133 -13.16 7.21 -24.27
C PRO A 133 -13.24 8.33 -23.21
N ALA A 134 -12.91 8.03 -21.96
CA ALA A 134 -12.87 9.03 -20.89
C ALA A 134 -11.67 9.98 -21.06
N VAL A 135 -10.49 9.43 -21.37
CA VAL A 135 -9.28 10.20 -21.70
C VAL A 135 -9.53 11.17 -22.85
N GLU A 136 -10.10 10.68 -23.95
CA GLU A 136 -10.40 11.47 -25.14
C GLU A 136 -11.36 12.61 -24.80
N LYS A 137 -12.43 12.33 -24.06
CA LYS A 137 -13.40 13.34 -23.61
C LYS A 137 -12.78 14.42 -22.72
N ILE A 138 -11.82 14.07 -21.85
CA ILE A 138 -11.09 15.05 -21.02
C ILE A 138 -10.21 15.94 -21.91
N SER A 139 -9.50 15.34 -22.87
CA SER A 139 -8.64 16.05 -23.82
C SER A 139 -9.42 17.00 -24.74
N GLU A 140 -10.59 16.58 -25.24
CA GLU A 140 -11.52 17.40 -26.04
C GLU A 140 -12.01 18.64 -25.30
N LYS A 141 -12.06 18.58 -23.96
CA LYS A 141 -12.39 19.73 -23.10
C LYS A 141 -11.20 20.66 -22.86
N GLY A 142 -10.04 20.39 -23.46
CA GLY A 142 -8.84 21.20 -23.39
C GLY A 142 -7.99 20.97 -22.14
N PHE A 143 -8.24 19.90 -21.40
CA PHE A 143 -7.43 19.54 -20.24
C PHE A 143 -6.23 18.68 -20.64
N ARG A 144 -5.11 18.86 -19.92
CA ARG A 144 -3.94 17.99 -20.06
C ARG A 144 -4.17 16.68 -19.31
N VAL A 145 -3.82 15.57 -19.96
CA VAL A 145 -3.97 14.21 -19.44
C VAL A 145 -2.65 13.48 -19.53
N HIS A 146 -2.22 12.92 -18.40
CA HIS A 146 -1.03 12.08 -18.29
C HIS A 146 -1.47 10.64 -18.04
N ILE A 147 -1.18 9.74 -18.97
CA ILE A 147 -1.50 8.33 -18.84
C ILE A 147 -0.24 7.59 -18.40
N TRP A 148 -0.32 6.92 -17.26
CA TRP A 148 0.77 6.16 -16.68
C TRP A 148 0.45 4.68 -16.67
N SER A 149 1.36 3.85 -17.17
CA SER A 149 1.23 2.40 -17.05
C SER A 149 2.58 1.70 -17.01
N TRP A 150 2.55 0.41 -16.71
CA TRP A 150 3.67 -0.49 -16.93
C TRP A 150 3.85 -0.72 -18.43
N SER A 151 5.09 -0.83 -18.89
CA SER A 151 5.41 -1.05 -20.31
C SER A 151 4.72 -2.31 -20.87
N SER A 152 4.63 -3.36 -20.05
CA SER A 152 3.99 -4.65 -20.36
C SER A 152 2.46 -4.59 -20.43
N SER A 153 1.86 -3.53 -19.90
CA SER A 153 0.41 -3.42 -19.69
C SER A 153 -0.22 -2.28 -20.48
N PHE A 154 0.58 -1.50 -21.21
CA PHE A 154 0.05 -0.52 -22.14
C PHE A 154 -0.75 -1.23 -23.24
N SER A 155 -2.06 -1.01 -23.28
CA SER A 155 -2.87 -1.37 -24.44
C SER A 155 -2.24 -0.77 -25.70
N SER A 156 -2.11 -1.60 -26.74
CA SER A 156 -1.53 -1.21 -28.03
C SER A 156 -2.25 -0.02 -28.65
N VAL A 157 -3.51 0.21 -28.27
CA VAL A 157 -4.34 1.34 -28.70
C VAL A 157 -3.79 2.69 -28.23
N TYR A 158 -3.26 2.79 -27.00
CA TYR A 158 -2.63 4.03 -26.54
C TYR A 158 -1.32 4.27 -27.27
N THR A 159 -0.51 3.22 -27.37
CA THR A 159 0.81 3.27 -28.01
C THR A 159 0.70 3.67 -29.48
N SER A 160 -0.23 3.08 -30.24
CA SER A 160 -0.42 3.41 -31.66
C SER A 160 -0.97 4.82 -31.87
N LYS A 161 -1.87 5.30 -31.00
CA LYS A 161 -2.47 6.62 -31.13
C LYS A 161 -1.56 7.77 -30.70
N TYR A 162 -0.79 7.60 -29.62
CA TYR A 162 -0.17 8.73 -28.93
C TYR A 162 1.36 8.68 -28.85
N ASN A 163 2.03 7.58 -29.24
CA ASN A 163 3.49 7.66 -29.49
C ASN A 163 3.82 8.45 -30.76
N GLU A 164 2.89 8.56 -31.72
CA GLU A 164 3.12 9.24 -33.00
C GLU A 164 2.81 10.76 -32.94
N SER A 165 2.12 11.25 -31.90
CA SER A 165 1.59 12.62 -31.86
C SER A 165 2.59 13.71 -31.45
N GLY A 166 3.82 13.35 -31.08
CA GLY A 166 4.83 14.31 -30.63
C GLY A 166 4.45 15.06 -29.33
N PRO A 167 5.34 15.94 -28.82
CA PRO A 167 5.22 16.56 -27.50
C PRO A 167 4.12 17.63 -27.35
N GLU A 168 3.37 17.95 -28.41
CA GLU A 168 2.40 19.05 -28.47
C GLU A 168 0.95 18.62 -28.17
N GLY A 169 0.69 17.32 -28.00
CA GLY A 169 -0.63 16.81 -27.65
C GLY A 169 -1.05 17.10 -26.19
N ASN A 170 -2.37 17.23 -25.97
CA ASN A 170 -2.96 17.32 -24.63
C ASN A 170 -2.85 15.99 -23.84
N ILE A 171 -2.50 14.89 -24.50
CA ILE A 171 -2.34 13.56 -23.90
C ILE A 171 -0.86 13.18 -23.94
N LYS A 172 -0.30 12.76 -22.79
CA LYS A 172 1.09 12.29 -22.68
C LYS A 172 1.14 10.91 -22.04
N LEU A 173 1.90 10.00 -22.64
CA LEU A 173 2.12 8.66 -22.11
C LEU A 173 3.41 8.61 -21.28
N HIS A 174 3.35 7.89 -20.16
CA HIS A 174 4.45 7.74 -19.21
C HIS A 174 4.59 6.28 -18.76
N CYS A 175 5.82 5.85 -18.52
CA CYS A 175 6.15 4.47 -18.16
C CYS A 175 6.59 4.37 -16.69
N LEU A 176 5.95 3.48 -15.93
CA LEU A 176 6.22 3.26 -14.50
C LEU A 176 7.49 2.45 -14.23
N ASP A 177 7.92 1.63 -15.18
CA ASP A 177 8.99 0.62 -15.00
C ASP A 177 10.27 1.20 -14.41
N LYS A 178 10.63 2.43 -14.82
CA LYS A 178 11.85 3.13 -14.39
C LYS A 178 11.82 3.60 -12.94
N PHE A 179 10.62 3.76 -12.38
CA PHE A 179 10.39 4.36 -11.06
C PHE A 179 9.92 3.34 -10.03
N LYS A 180 9.83 2.07 -10.42
CA LYS A 180 9.23 0.99 -9.64
C LYS A 180 9.84 0.81 -8.24
N ASP A 181 11.11 1.16 -8.07
CA ASP A 181 11.84 1.05 -6.79
C ASP A 181 11.68 2.32 -5.92
N GLU A 182 11.14 3.42 -6.47
CA GLU A 182 10.87 4.66 -5.70
C GLU A 182 9.55 4.58 -4.92
N PHE A 183 8.59 3.80 -5.41
CA PHE A 183 7.26 3.67 -4.80
C PHE A 183 6.88 2.23 -4.43
N GLY A 184 7.58 1.24 -4.99
CA GLY A 184 7.37 -0.17 -4.72
C GLY A 184 8.37 -0.73 -3.71
N TYR A 185 7.98 -1.74 -2.97
CA TYR A 185 8.85 -2.47 -2.05
C TYR A 185 8.45 -3.95 -1.99
N LYS A 186 9.39 -4.82 -1.66
CA LYS A 186 9.08 -6.21 -1.28
C LYS A 186 8.85 -6.24 0.22
N LYS A 187 7.64 -6.59 0.66
CA LYS A 187 7.38 -6.95 2.06
C LYS A 187 8.25 -8.18 2.35
N VAL A 188 9.25 -8.01 3.21
CA VAL A 188 10.05 -9.14 3.71
C VAL A 188 9.04 -10.02 4.45
N ARG A 189 8.76 -11.21 3.90
CA ARG A 189 7.96 -12.16 4.66
C ARG A 189 8.80 -12.60 5.83
N HIS A 190 8.29 -12.46 7.04
CA HIS A 190 8.89 -13.12 8.20
C HIS A 190 8.72 -14.65 8.14
N SER A 191 8.17 -15.19 7.04
CA SER A 191 8.02 -16.62 6.76
C SER A 191 9.31 -17.42 6.79
N ASP A 192 10.47 -16.80 6.63
CA ASP A 192 11.74 -17.54 6.79
C ASP A 192 12.07 -17.81 8.27
N LYS A 193 11.35 -17.16 9.20
CA LYS A 193 11.44 -17.40 10.63
C LYS A 193 10.21 -18.15 11.11
N PRO A 194 10.38 -19.27 11.84
CA PRO A 194 9.26 -19.98 12.42
C PRO A 194 8.53 -19.10 13.44
N CYS A 195 7.20 -19.17 13.44
CA CYS A 195 6.37 -18.53 14.45
C CYS A 195 6.71 -19.12 15.82
N ARG A 196 7.13 -18.26 16.76
CA ARG A 196 7.44 -18.69 18.15
C ARG A 196 6.27 -19.36 18.89
N TYR A 197 5.04 -19.16 18.40
CA TYR A 197 3.84 -19.70 19.01
C TYR A 197 3.35 -20.99 18.33
N GLY A 198 3.86 -21.36 17.15
CA GLY A 198 3.45 -22.57 16.42
C GLY A 198 1.92 -22.73 16.35
N LYS A 199 1.41 -23.93 16.62
CA LYS A 199 -0.03 -24.25 16.72
C LYS A 199 -0.83 -23.43 17.75
N TYR A 200 -0.18 -22.64 18.60
CA TYR A 200 -0.82 -21.72 19.56
C TYR A 200 -0.90 -20.27 19.06
N CYS A 201 -0.46 -20.00 17.82
CA CYS A 201 -0.49 -18.65 17.27
C CYS A 201 -1.92 -18.14 17.12
N PHE A 202 -2.18 -16.98 17.73
CA PHE A 202 -3.48 -16.30 17.67
C PHE A 202 -3.84 -15.83 16.25
N GLU A 203 -2.83 -15.49 15.45
CA GLU A 203 -2.99 -15.01 14.08
C GLU A 203 -3.27 -16.14 13.07
N ASN A 204 -3.06 -17.42 13.43
CA ASN A 204 -3.35 -18.57 12.58
C ASN A 204 -2.77 -18.40 11.14
N VAL A 205 -3.61 -18.50 10.10
CA VAL A 205 -3.28 -18.36 8.69
C VAL A 205 -2.88 -16.94 8.31
N ASN A 206 -3.15 -15.97 9.19
CA ASN A 206 -2.78 -14.56 9.01
C ASN A 206 -1.44 -14.22 9.68
N CYS A 207 -0.77 -15.18 10.34
CA CYS A 207 0.53 -14.94 10.95
C CYS A 207 1.58 -14.56 9.90
N GLU A 208 2.36 -13.50 10.15
CA GLU A 208 3.44 -13.08 9.25
C GLU A 208 4.68 -14.00 9.29
N PHE A 209 4.72 -14.95 10.24
CA PHE A 209 5.79 -15.93 10.44
C PHE A 209 5.40 -17.31 9.89
N SER A 210 6.36 -18.20 9.63
CA SER A 210 6.05 -19.54 9.12
C SER A 210 5.50 -20.47 10.19
N HIS A 211 4.61 -21.35 9.75
CA HIS A 211 4.02 -22.44 10.53
C HIS A 211 4.36 -23.78 9.89
N SER A 212 4.62 -24.79 10.72
CA SER A 212 4.85 -26.17 10.24
C SER A 212 3.56 -26.72 9.59
N GLN A 213 3.68 -27.81 8.83
CA GLN A 213 2.49 -28.46 8.27
C GLN A 213 1.58 -29.00 9.37
N GLU A 214 2.15 -29.44 10.50
CA GLU A 214 1.43 -29.92 11.68
C GLU A 214 0.61 -28.78 12.33
N ASP A 215 1.19 -27.59 12.48
CA ASP A 215 0.48 -26.41 12.99
C ASP A 215 -0.73 -26.06 12.10
N LYS A 216 -0.54 -26.10 10.77
CA LYS A 216 -1.61 -25.79 9.81
C LYS A 216 -2.74 -26.81 9.86
N THR A 217 -2.42 -28.09 9.97
CA THR A 217 -3.41 -29.15 10.16
C THR A 217 -4.19 -28.93 11.46
N PHE A 218 -3.49 -28.59 12.54
CA PHE A 218 -4.13 -28.29 13.82
C PHE A 218 -5.10 -27.10 13.72
N PHE A 219 -4.74 -26.02 13.03
CA PHE A 219 -5.64 -24.87 12.82
C PHE A 219 -6.90 -25.26 12.07
N ALA A 220 -6.78 -26.10 11.03
CA ALA A 220 -7.90 -26.58 10.23
C ALA A 220 -8.84 -27.48 11.03
N GLU A 221 -8.30 -28.37 11.86
CA GLU A 221 -9.08 -29.30 12.70
C GLU A 221 -9.79 -28.61 13.87
N THR A 222 -9.18 -27.57 14.44
CA THR A 222 -9.68 -26.92 15.67
C THR A 222 -10.45 -25.63 15.42
N GLY A 223 -10.50 -25.15 14.17
CA GLY A 223 -11.21 -23.93 13.81
C GLY A 223 -10.56 -22.64 14.32
N GLY A 224 -9.29 -22.68 14.73
CA GLY A 224 -8.55 -21.52 15.23
C GLY A 224 -7.42 -21.87 16.19
N CYS A 225 -6.96 -20.90 16.97
CA CYS A 225 -5.94 -21.10 17.99
C CYS A 225 -6.57 -21.66 19.29
N LYS A 226 -5.89 -22.60 19.96
CA LYS A 226 -6.17 -22.86 21.38
C LYS A 226 -5.38 -21.87 22.23
N PRO A 227 -6.02 -21.17 23.20
CA PRO A 227 -5.26 -20.33 24.12
C PRO A 227 -4.31 -21.23 24.91
N LEU A 228 -3.03 -20.96 24.75
CA LEU A 228 -2.00 -21.63 25.51
C LEU A 228 -2.24 -21.38 27.00
N ARG A 229 -2.23 -22.46 27.78
CA ARG A 229 -2.32 -22.39 29.24
C ARG A 229 -0.95 -22.69 29.82
N LYS A 230 -0.67 -22.11 30.98
CA LYS A 230 0.51 -22.38 31.80
C LYS A 230 1.84 -22.04 31.09
N ASP A 231 1.85 -21.07 30.18
CA ASP A 231 3.08 -20.55 29.54
C ASP A 231 3.71 -19.36 30.26
N LYS A 232 2.89 -18.67 31.06
CA LYS A 232 3.29 -17.50 31.84
C LYS A 232 3.10 -17.76 33.33
N GLU A 233 3.98 -17.16 34.13
CA GLU A 233 3.93 -17.24 35.58
C GLU A 233 2.68 -16.52 36.11
N CYS A 234 2.04 -17.11 37.11
CA CYS A 234 0.94 -16.47 37.80
C CYS A 234 1.48 -15.35 38.68
N ARG A 235 1.04 -14.11 38.45
CA ARG A 235 1.41 -12.96 39.30
C ARG A 235 1.07 -13.11 40.79
N PHE A 236 0.20 -14.08 41.13
CA PHE A 236 -0.22 -14.36 42.50
C PHE A 236 0.52 -15.56 43.11
N GLY A 237 1.37 -16.25 42.33
CA GLY A 237 2.10 -17.44 42.76
C GLY A 237 1.21 -18.44 43.50
N GLU A 238 1.74 -19.01 44.58
CA GLU A 238 1.02 -19.96 45.43
C GLU A 238 -0.24 -19.38 46.10
N SER A 239 -0.33 -18.05 46.22
CA SER A 239 -1.51 -17.36 46.79
C SER A 239 -2.69 -17.25 45.81
N CYS A 240 -2.56 -17.80 44.60
CA CYS A 240 -3.60 -17.77 43.59
C CYS A 240 -4.84 -18.58 44.00
N LYS A 241 -5.99 -17.90 44.15
CA LYS A 241 -7.27 -18.54 44.48
C LYS A 241 -7.81 -19.50 43.40
N ARG A 242 -7.30 -19.40 42.17
CA ARG A 242 -7.73 -20.25 41.05
C ARG A 242 -7.04 -21.61 41.01
N LYS A 243 -5.89 -21.77 41.70
CA LYS A 243 -5.11 -23.03 41.80
C LYS A 243 -5.04 -23.76 40.45
N ASP A 244 -5.45 -25.02 40.37
CA ASP A 244 -5.38 -25.87 39.18
C ASP A 244 -6.15 -25.31 37.97
N LYS A 245 -7.16 -24.44 38.21
CA LYS A 245 -7.92 -23.78 37.15
C LYS A 245 -7.24 -22.52 36.61
N CYS A 246 -6.16 -22.05 37.24
CA CYS A 246 -5.42 -20.88 36.78
C CYS A 246 -4.82 -21.14 35.39
N PRO A 247 -4.98 -20.24 34.41
CA PRO A 247 -4.34 -20.38 33.11
C PRO A 247 -2.84 -20.08 33.14
N PHE A 248 -2.27 -19.72 34.30
CA PHE A 248 -0.86 -19.40 34.50
C PHE A 248 -0.20 -20.45 35.41
N TYR A 249 1.09 -20.70 35.24
CA TYR A 249 1.83 -21.66 36.08
C TYR A 249 2.20 -21.02 37.42
N HIS A 250 2.15 -21.78 38.52
CA HIS A 250 2.58 -21.30 39.85
C HIS A 250 3.96 -21.77 40.26
N ASN A 251 4.54 -22.70 39.50
CA ASN A 251 5.89 -23.24 39.66
C ASN A 251 6.39 -23.77 38.30
N GLU A 252 7.69 -23.98 38.16
CA GLU A 252 8.30 -24.40 36.89
C GLU A 252 7.83 -25.79 36.43
N SER A 253 7.41 -26.67 37.35
CA SER A 253 6.83 -27.97 36.98
C SER A 253 5.45 -27.87 36.31
N GLU A 254 4.70 -26.79 36.55
CA GLU A 254 3.42 -26.53 35.88
C GLU A 254 3.59 -25.89 34.50
N ARG A 255 4.78 -25.38 34.17
CA ARG A 255 5.02 -24.63 32.93
C ARG A 255 4.92 -25.54 31.72
N ILE A 256 4.06 -25.20 30.76
CA ILE A 256 3.89 -25.94 29.50
C ILE A 256 4.86 -25.41 28.45
N CYS A 257 5.57 -26.33 27.79
CA CYS A 257 6.44 -26.03 26.67
C CYS A 257 5.64 -25.72 25.39
N LEU A 258 5.97 -24.60 24.75
CA LEU A 258 5.40 -24.17 23.47
C LEU A 258 5.65 -25.15 22.31
N THR A 259 6.69 -25.99 22.41
CA THR A 259 7.17 -26.83 21.31
C THR A 259 6.64 -28.27 21.40
N CYS A 260 6.55 -28.84 22.60
CA CYS A 260 6.20 -30.26 22.79
C CYS A 260 4.95 -30.53 23.65
N ASP A 261 4.28 -29.49 24.15
CA ASP A 261 3.10 -29.57 25.05
C ASP A 261 3.36 -30.29 26.39
N GLN A 262 4.61 -30.57 26.74
CA GLN A 262 4.95 -31.21 28.01
C GLN A 262 5.15 -30.15 29.10
N ALA A 263 4.74 -30.51 30.33
CA ALA A 263 4.97 -29.71 31.52
C ALA A 263 6.20 -30.22 32.27
N GLY A 264 7.02 -29.33 32.83
CA GLY A 264 8.15 -29.74 33.66
C GLY A 264 9.35 -28.80 33.64
N GLN A 265 10.25 -29.00 34.61
CA GLN A 265 11.55 -28.34 34.65
C GLN A 265 12.39 -28.73 33.42
N GLY A 266 13.04 -27.74 32.79
CA GLY A 266 13.92 -27.95 31.63
C GLY A 266 13.31 -27.53 30.29
N HIS A 267 12.06 -27.05 30.26
CA HIS A 267 11.43 -26.49 29.07
C HIS A 267 11.36 -24.96 29.12
N GLY A 268 12.53 -24.33 29.32
CA GLY A 268 12.68 -22.87 29.35
C GLY A 268 12.22 -22.19 28.06
N ASP A 269 12.47 -20.86 27.94
CA ASP A 269 12.10 -20.12 26.73
C ASP A 269 12.71 -20.75 25.48
N VAL A 270 12.00 -20.67 24.35
CA VAL A 270 12.50 -21.18 23.07
C VAL A 270 13.88 -20.57 22.78
N GLY A 271 14.89 -21.44 22.62
CA GLY A 271 16.29 -21.05 22.42
C GLY A 271 17.14 -20.91 23.70
N SER A 272 16.56 -21.08 24.89
CA SER A 272 17.32 -21.18 26.15
C SER A 272 18.21 -22.45 26.20
N PRO A 273 19.28 -22.48 27.01
CA PRO A 273 20.09 -23.68 27.20
C PRO A 273 19.31 -24.89 27.71
N GLU A 274 18.25 -24.67 28.49
CA GLU A 274 17.31 -25.70 28.95
C GLU A 274 16.53 -26.28 27.76
N TRP A 275 15.94 -25.40 26.95
CA TRP A 275 15.22 -25.79 25.74
C TRP A 275 16.12 -26.54 24.76
N GLN A 276 17.36 -26.09 24.55
CA GLN A 276 18.34 -26.77 23.71
C GLN A 276 18.77 -28.12 24.28
N ARG A 277 18.79 -28.31 25.60
CA ARG A 277 19.04 -29.65 26.18
C ARG A 277 17.86 -30.60 25.97
N ALA A 278 16.64 -30.10 26.08
CA ALA A 278 15.44 -30.89 25.90
C ALA A 278 15.13 -31.23 24.43
N HIS A 279 15.54 -30.35 23.49
CA HIS A 279 15.15 -30.41 22.07
C HIS A 279 16.34 -30.41 21.08
N GLY A 280 17.56 -30.14 21.54
CA GLY A 280 18.77 -29.97 20.70
C GLY A 280 19.53 -31.26 20.47
N SER A 281 18.84 -32.31 20.05
CA SER A 281 19.47 -33.47 19.42
C SER A 281 18.67 -33.84 18.19
N SER A 282 18.89 -33.09 17.11
CA SER A 282 18.52 -33.41 15.72
C SER A 282 19.45 -32.63 14.79
#